data_AF-A0A811S8M7-F1
#
_entry.id   AF-A0A811S8M7-F1
#
_cell.length_a   1.000
_cell.length_b   1.000
_cell.length_c   1.000
_cell.angle_alpha   90.00
_cell.angle_beta   90.00
_cell.angle_gamma   90.00
#
_symmetry.space_group_name_H-M   'P 1'
#
loop_
_entity.id
_entity.type
_entity.pdbx_description
1 polymer ?
#
loop_
_entity_poly.entity_id
_entity_poly.type
_entity_poly.pdbx_seq_one_letter_code
_entity_poly.pdbx_strand_id
1 'polypeptide(L)'
;MSWTPQSSTRPVTTEEAMANARRLAKEEGLLVGISSGANLAACLKVASREDKGKMIVTVFPSGGERYMNSDLFADVREECIAMTF
;
A
#
# COMPACT_ATOMS: atom_id res chain seq x y z
N MET A 1 -21.28 15.73 -16.85
CA MET A 1 -20.15 14.84 -16.52
C MET A 1 -20.74 13.50 -16.09
N SER A 2 -20.82 12.52 -16.99
CA SER A 2 -21.32 11.18 -16.67
C SER A 2 -20.14 10.32 -16.19
N TRP A 3 -20.05 10.07 -14.89
CA TRP A 3 -19.16 9.06 -14.35
C TRP A 3 -19.82 7.69 -14.52
N THR A 4 -19.14 6.77 -15.19
CA THR A 4 -19.58 5.38 -15.30
C THR A 4 -18.73 4.54 -14.34
N PRO A 5 -19.32 3.89 -13.32
CA PRO A 5 -18.58 3.01 -12.45
C PRO A 5 -17.94 1.88 -13.27
N GLN A 6 -16.61 1.80 -13.23
CA GLN A 6 -15.90 0.66 -13.80
C GLN A 6 -15.84 -0.42 -12.71
N SER A 7 -16.74 -1.39 -12.78
CA SER A 7 -16.86 -2.51 -11.85
C SER A 7 -15.79 -3.60 -12.08
N SER A 8 -14.56 -3.22 -12.45
CA SER A 8 -13.45 -4.16 -12.59
C SER A 8 -12.72 -4.28 -11.25
N THR A 9 -12.90 -5.40 -10.56
CA THR A 9 -12.07 -5.76 -9.39
C THR A 9 -10.62 -5.93 -9.84
N ARG A 10 -9.66 -5.47 -9.03
CA ARG A 10 -8.23 -5.62 -9.29
C ARG A 10 -7.62 -6.46 -8.17
N PRO A 11 -7.27 -7.73 -8.43
CA PRO A 11 -6.62 -8.55 -7.43
C PRO A 11 -5.20 -8.03 -7.17
N VAL A 12 -4.84 -8.02 -5.89
CA VAL A 12 -3.52 -7.68 -5.39
C VAL A 12 -3.15 -8.76 -4.40
N THR A 13 -1.93 -9.29 -4.51
CA THR A 13 -1.49 -10.31 -3.56
C THR A 13 -1.13 -9.69 -2.22
N THR A 14 -1.13 -10.49 -1.16
CA THR A 14 -0.75 -10.02 0.17
C THR A 14 0.69 -9.49 0.18
N GLU A 15 1.60 -10.14 -0.56
CA GLU A 15 3.00 -9.73 -0.70
C GLU A 15 3.12 -8.38 -1.40
N GLU A 16 2.39 -8.18 -2.51
CA GLU A 16 2.34 -6.89 -3.20
C GLU A 16 1.81 -5.78 -2.28
N ALA A 17 0.76 -6.07 -1.51
CA ALA A 17 0.16 -5.13 -0.57
C ALA A 17 1.15 -4.74 0.55
N MET A 18 1.79 -5.71 1.18
CA MET A 18 2.78 -5.45 2.24
C MET A 18 4.01 -4.72 1.71
N ALA A 19 4.51 -5.10 0.52
CA ALA A 19 5.65 -4.42 -0.10
C ALA A 19 5.33 -2.94 -0.38
N ASN A 20 4.16 -2.64 -0.93
CA ASN A 20 3.76 -1.25 -1.21
C ASN A 20 3.45 -0.46 0.07
N ALA A 21 2.91 -1.08 1.12
CA ALA A 21 2.74 -0.42 2.42
C ALA A 21 4.10 -0.04 3.04
N ARG A 22 5.10 -0.92 2.95
CA ARG A 22 6.47 -0.60 3.39
C ARG A 22 7.13 0.49 2.54
N ARG A 23 6.89 0.50 1.23
CA ARG A 23 7.37 1.57 0.34
C ARG A 23 6.74 2.91 0.67
N LEU A 24 5.44 2.98 0.94
CA LEU A 24 4.77 4.20 1.38
C LEU A 24 5.43 4.81 2.62
N ALA A 25 5.81 3.99 3.60
CA ALA A 25 6.51 4.47 4.78
C ALA A 25 7.93 4.98 4.46
N LYS A 26 8.68 4.27 3.60
CA LYS A 26 10.09 4.59 3.27
C LYS A 26 10.26 5.73 2.28
N GLU A 27 9.41 5.81 1.26
CA GLU A 27 9.53 6.72 0.12
C GLU A 27 8.69 7.99 0.33
N GLU A 28 7.51 7.88 0.95
CA GLU A 28 6.54 8.98 1.07
C GLU A 28 6.34 9.44 2.53
N GLY A 29 6.95 8.78 3.51
CA GLY A 29 6.74 9.06 4.93
C GLY A 29 5.33 8.71 5.45
N LEU A 30 4.59 7.89 4.71
CA LEU A 30 3.21 7.51 5.02
C LEU A 30 3.17 6.15 5.70
N LEU A 31 3.12 6.13 7.03
CA LEU A 31 2.98 4.90 7.81
C LEU A 31 1.52 4.41 7.79
N VAL A 32 1.22 3.41 6.96
CA VAL A 32 -0.15 2.95 6.69
C VAL A 32 -0.32 1.42 6.81
N GLY A 33 -1.56 0.97 6.89
CA GLY A 33 -1.91 -0.45 6.92
C GLY A 33 -1.77 -1.19 5.58
N ILE A 34 -1.93 -2.53 5.63
CA ILE A 34 -1.77 -3.44 4.48
C ILE A 34 -2.75 -3.11 3.34
N SER A 35 -4.00 -2.75 3.67
CA SER A 35 -5.01 -2.40 2.65
C SER A 35 -4.66 -1.12 1.88
N SER A 36 -3.99 -0.16 2.50
CA SER A 36 -3.45 1.03 1.84
C SER A 36 -2.38 0.66 0.81
N GLY A 37 -1.50 -0.29 1.16
CA GLY A 37 -0.52 -0.84 0.22
C GLY A 37 -1.19 -1.58 -0.95
N ALA A 38 -2.27 -2.31 -0.71
CA ALA A 38 -3.05 -2.95 -1.77
C ALA A 38 -3.67 -1.91 -2.72
N ASN A 39 -4.23 -0.84 -2.15
CA ASN A 39 -4.80 0.27 -2.91
C ASN A 39 -3.75 0.98 -3.77
N LEU A 40 -2.55 1.25 -3.23
CA LEU A 40 -1.45 1.80 -4.01
C LEU A 40 -1.05 0.85 -5.16
N ALA A 41 -0.88 -0.45 -4.88
CA ALA A 41 -0.53 -1.44 -5.89
C ALA A 41 -1.56 -1.48 -7.04
N ALA A 42 -2.86 -1.47 -6.71
CA ALA A 42 -3.92 -1.41 -7.69
C ALA A 42 -3.87 -0.11 -8.50
N CYS A 43 -3.65 1.04 -7.85
CA CYS A 43 -3.52 2.33 -8.53
C CYS A 43 -2.33 2.38 -9.48
N LEU A 44 -1.17 1.83 -9.09
CA LEU A 44 0.00 1.74 -9.97
C LEU A 44 -0.27 0.85 -11.20
N LYS A 45 -1.01 -0.26 -11.03
CA LYS A 45 -1.45 -1.12 -12.15
C LYS A 45 -2.44 -0.42 -13.09
N VAL A 46 -3.25 0.51 -12.57
CA VAL A 46 -4.13 1.36 -13.39
C VAL A 46 -3.31 2.42 -14.13
N ALA A 47 -2.46 3.14 -13.40
CA ALA A 47 -1.64 4.21 -13.93
C ALA A 47 -0.75 3.74 -15.08
N SER A 48 -0.28 2.48 -15.07
CA SER A 48 0.55 1.92 -16.14
C SER A 48 -0.21 1.61 -17.44
N ARG A 49 -1.55 1.59 -17.42
CA ARG A 49 -2.40 1.27 -18.59
C ARG A 49 -3.21 2.46 -19.10
N GLU A 50 -3.40 3.47 -18.27
CA GLU A 50 -4.19 4.65 -18.60
C GLU A 50 -3.37 5.73 -19.34
N ASP A 51 -4.06 6.57 -20.12
CA ASP A 51 -3.44 7.70 -20.81
C ASP A 51 -2.87 8.72 -19.83
N LYS A 52 -1.77 9.37 -20.23
CA LYS A 52 -1.17 10.47 -19.48
C LYS A 52 -2.20 11.60 -19.27
N GLY A 53 -2.28 12.11 -18.04
CA GLY A 53 -3.14 13.23 -17.68
C GLY A 53 -4.42 12.87 -16.92
N LYS A 54 -4.72 11.58 -16.72
CA LYS A 54 -5.80 11.16 -15.82
C LYS A 54 -5.36 11.21 -14.35
N MET A 55 -6.27 11.64 -13.48
CA MET A 55 -6.05 11.65 -12.03
C MET A 55 -6.66 10.39 -11.41
N ILE A 56 -5.84 9.65 -10.65
CA ILE A 56 -6.27 8.47 -9.89
C ILE A 56 -6.34 8.87 -8.42
N VAL A 57 -7.48 8.60 -7.78
CA VAL A 57 -7.69 8.85 -6.35
C VAL A 57 -7.89 7.51 -5.65
N THR A 58 -7.31 7.37 -4.47
CA THR A 58 -7.47 6.19 -3.62
C THR A 58 -7.54 6.57 -2.16
N VAL A 59 -7.93 5.61 -1.32
CA VAL A 59 -8.07 5.79 0.13
C VAL A 59 -7.02 4.97 0.85
N PHE A 60 -6.36 5.54 1.84
CA PHE A 60 -5.54 4.82 2.80
C PHE A 60 -6.35 4.65 4.09
N PRO A 61 -6.95 3.47 4.34
CA PRO A 61 -8.03 3.36 5.33
C PRO A 61 -7.58 3.47 6.79
N SER A 62 -6.31 3.15 7.07
CA SER A 62 -5.77 3.09 8.42
C SER A 62 -4.27 3.43 8.48
N GLY A 63 -3.86 3.96 9.63
CA GLY A 63 -2.46 4.13 10.00
C GLY A 63 -1.77 2.79 10.31
N GLY A 64 -0.47 2.73 10.03
CA GLY A 64 0.34 1.52 10.15
C GLY A 64 0.65 1.10 11.60
N GLU A 65 0.56 2.04 12.55
CA GLU A 65 0.86 1.82 13.97
C GLU A 65 0.01 0.71 14.60
N ARG A 66 -1.20 0.51 14.09
CA ARG A 66 -2.14 -0.53 14.57
C ARG A 66 -1.69 -1.95 14.22
N TYR A 67 -0.72 -2.09 13.32
CA TYR A 67 -0.30 -3.35 12.75
C TYR A 67 1.13 -3.75 13.14
N MET A 68 1.76 -3.08 14.12
CA MET A 68 3.14 -3.35 14.56
C MET A 68 3.41 -4.82 14.95
N ASN A 69 2.38 -5.52 15.42
CA ASN A 69 2.47 -6.94 15.79
C ASN A 69 2.14 -7.92 14.65
N SER A 70 1.85 -7.42 13.45
CA SER A 70 1.55 -8.25 12.28
C SER A 70 2.78 -8.50 11.40
N ASP A 71 2.61 -9.31 10.35
CA ASP A 71 3.65 -9.60 9.36
C ASP A 71 4.09 -8.38 8.55
N LEU A 72 3.32 -7.30 8.56
CA LEU A 72 3.71 -6.05 7.91
C LEU A 72 5.06 -5.52 8.44
N PHE A 73 5.34 -5.75 9.73
CA PHE A 73 6.52 -5.28 10.45
C PHE A 73 7.47 -6.42 10.87
N ALA A 74 7.27 -7.65 10.41
CA ALA A 74 8.07 -8.80 10.85
C ALA A 74 9.58 -8.57 10.68
N ASP A 75 10.02 -8.21 9.47
CA ASP A 75 11.44 -7.98 9.15
C ASP A 75 12.08 -6.93 10.08
N VAL A 76 11.41 -5.78 10.26
CA VAL A 76 11.91 -4.67 11.10
C VAL A 76 11.88 -5.04 12.58
N ARG A 77 10.87 -5.81 13.02
CA ARG A 77 10.78 -6.28 14.40
C ARG A 77 11.92 -7.24 14.72
N GLU A 78 12.24 -8.16 13.82
CA GLU A 78 13.37 -9.09 13.96
C GLU A 78 14.70 -8.33 14.00
N GLU A 79 14.90 -7.35 13.10
CA GLU A 79 16.06 -6.46 13.10
C GLU A 79 16.19 -5.73 14.45
N CYS A 80 15.10 -5.15 14.96
CA CYS A 80 15.08 -4.45 16.23
C CYS A 80 15.44 -5.35 17.43
N ILE A 81 14.98 -6.60 17.43
CA ILE A 81 15.29 -7.57 18.51
C ILE A 81 16.76 -8.00 18.45
N ALA A 82 17.33 -8.10 17.25
CA ALA A 82 18.73 -8.49 17.05
C ALA A 82 19.74 -7.37 17.36
N MET A 83 19.29 -6.12 17.51
CA MET A 83 20.18 -5.00 17.86
C MET A 83 20.70 -5.14 19.31
N THR A 84 22.02 -5.30 19.43
CA THR A 84 22.76 -5.21 20.69
C THR A 84 23.31 -3.81 20.89
N PHE A 85 23.23 -3.28 22.11
CA PHE A 85 23.81 -1.99 22.50
C PHE A 85 25.20 -2.13 23.13
#